data_AF-T2JCK0-F1
#
_entry.id   AF-T2JCK0-F1
#
_cell.length_a   1.000
_cell.length_b   1.000
_cell.length_c   1.000
_cell.angle_alpha   90.00
_cell.angle_beta   90.00
_cell.angle_gamma   90.00
#
_symmetry.space_group_name_H-M   'P 1'
#
loop_
_entity.id
_entity.type
_entity.pdbx_description
1 polymer ?
#
loop_
_entity_poly.entity_id
_entity_poly.type
_entity_poly.pdbx_seq_one_letter_code
_entity_poly.pdbx_strand_id
1 'polypeptide(L)'
;MARGLFWLSLLVVFFILAWSGWNEYQKLEAYRVWAEDFEQAKYDIYAIIGVKGKEITWGKPGRSIPDVLPKLLLNDVDKMELLVNDQSVDLANLPRKGKPVIQFSFIEKNKPVVKIPFTEIDLAAKWLTYLDNLRKNI
;
A
#
# COMPACT_ATOMS: atom_id res chain seq x y z
N MET A 1 41.37 1.17 31.74
CA MET A 1 41.09 0.70 30.37
C MET A 1 39.67 0.11 30.19
N ALA A 2 38.68 0.45 31.03
CA ALA A 2 37.30 -0.04 30.92
C ALA A 2 36.34 0.89 30.14
N ARG A 3 36.75 2.15 29.87
CA ARG A 3 35.89 3.14 29.19
C ARG A 3 35.77 2.94 27.67
N GLY A 4 36.74 2.27 27.04
CA GLY A 4 36.74 2.03 25.59
C GLY A 4 35.65 1.05 25.13
N LEU A 5 35.27 0.09 25.99
CA LEU A 5 34.23 -0.88 25.67
C LEU A 5 32.87 -0.21 25.50
N PHE A 6 32.56 0.79 26.34
CA PHE A 6 31.31 1.55 26.25
C PHE A 6 31.21 2.33 24.93
N TRP A 7 32.30 2.99 24.53
CA TRP A 7 32.37 3.69 23.24
C TRP A 7 32.22 2.75 22.05
N LEU A 8 32.80 1.55 22.13
CA LEU A 8 32.66 0.54 21.08
C LEU A 8 31.22 -0.01 21.00
N SER A 9 30.57 -0.26 22.14
CA SER A 9 29.14 -0.63 22.17
C SER A 9 28.26 0.47 21.57
N LEU A 10 28.51 1.74 21.88
CA LEU A 10 27.76 2.86 21.33
C LEU A 10 27.96 2.99 19.81
N LEU A 11 29.19 2.80 19.34
CA LEU A 11 29.53 2.80 17.91
C LEU A 11 28.78 1.70 17.14
N VAL A 12 28.69 0.49 17.71
CA VAL A 12 27.91 -0.60 17.12
C VAL A 12 26.43 -0.24 16.98
N VAL A 13 25.82 0.35 18.02
CA VAL A 13 24.43 0.82 17.96
C VAL A 13 24.25 1.88 16.87
N PHE A 14 25.20 2.81 16.75
CA PHE A 14 25.18 3.83 15.71
C PHE A 14 25.20 3.23 14.30
N PHE A 15 26.04 2.23 14.03
CA PHE A 15 26.07 1.56 12.73
C PHE A 15 24.76 0.85 12.40
N ILE A 16 24.13 0.20 13.38
CA ILE A 16 22.83 -0.45 13.19
C ILE A 16 21.76 0.59 12.84
N LEU A 17 21.74 1.72 13.55
CA LEU A 17 20.79 2.81 13.29
C LEU A 17 21.02 3.44 11.92
N ALA A 18 22.27 3.74 11.55
CA ALA A 18 22.62 4.28 10.25
C ALA A 18 22.21 3.33 9.11
N TRP A 19 22.46 2.03 9.28
CA TRP A 19 22.04 1.00 8.33
C TRP A 19 20.51 0.91 8.22
N SER A 20 19.80 0.98 9.34
CA SER A 20 18.33 1.00 9.36
C SER A 20 17.75 2.24 8.67
N GLY A 21 18.35 3.41 8.89
CA GLY A 21 17.96 4.66 8.23
C GLY A 21 18.19 4.62 6.73
N TRP A 22 19.35 4.12 6.30
CA TRP A 22 19.65 3.89 4.88
C TRP A 22 18.66 2.92 4.23
N ASN A 23 18.36 1.81 4.91
CA ASN A 23 17.41 0.81 4.44
C ASN A 23 16.01 1.41 4.20
N GLU A 24 15.54 2.25 5.11
CA GLU A 24 14.21 2.86 4.99
C GLU A 24 14.18 3.95 3.92
N TYR A 25 15.23 4.77 3.84
CA TYR A 25 15.39 5.78 2.80
C TYR A 25 15.30 5.16 1.39
N GLN A 26 15.98 4.03 1.16
CA GLN A 26 15.96 3.36 -0.14
C GLN A 26 14.56 2.88 -0.55
N LYS A 27 13.73 2.44 0.40
CA LYS A 27 12.33 2.05 0.10
C LYS A 27 11.48 3.25 -0.29
N LEU A 28 11.65 4.37 0.42
CA LEU A 28 10.92 5.59 0.14
C LEU A 28 11.32 6.17 -1.20
N GLU A 29 12.61 6.16 -1.53
CA GLU A 29 13.10 6.65 -2.83
C GLU A 29 12.63 5.75 -3.98
N ALA A 30 12.67 4.42 -3.82
CA ALA A 30 12.12 3.50 -4.81
C ALA A 30 10.63 3.75 -5.06
N TYR A 31 9.85 3.95 -3.98
CA TYR A 31 8.45 4.33 -4.10
C TYR A 31 8.27 5.70 -4.77
N ARG A 32 9.08 6.69 -4.40
CA ARG A 32 8.99 8.05 -4.94
C ARG A 32 9.12 8.03 -6.46
N VAL A 33 10.15 7.36 -6.98
CA VAL A 33 10.38 7.20 -8.43
C VAL A 33 9.22 6.43 -9.07
N TRP A 34 8.79 5.31 -8.48
CA TRP A 34 7.67 4.53 -9.00
C TRP A 34 6.35 5.32 -9.04
N ALA A 35 6.10 6.17 -8.05
CA ALA A 35 4.89 6.95 -7.92
C ALA A 35 4.77 8.09 -8.97
N GLU A 36 5.88 8.53 -9.56
CA GLU A 36 5.90 9.62 -10.57
C GLU A 36 5.09 9.27 -11.83
N ASP A 37 4.94 7.98 -12.15
CA ASP A 37 4.22 7.52 -13.34
C ASP A 37 2.69 7.55 -13.21
N PHE A 38 2.17 7.87 -12.02
CA PHE A 38 0.76 7.78 -11.65
C PHE A 38 0.17 9.15 -11.32
N GLU A 39 -1.13 9.32 -11.59
CA GLU A 39 -1.88 10.53 -11.24
C GLU A 39 -2.15 10.60 -9.74
N GLN A 40 -2.38 9.43 -9.13
CA GLN A 40 -2.56 9.28 -7.69
C GLN A 40 -1.88 8.00 -7.22
N ALA A 41 -1.06 8.11 -6.19
CA ALA A 41 -0.36 6.97 -5.60
C ALA A 41 -0.43 6.97 -4.07
N LYS A 42 -0.31 5.78 -3.49
CA LYS A 42 -0.23 5.54 -2.05
C LYS A 42 0.97 4.67 -1.73
N TYR A 43 1.71 5.11 -0.71
CA TYR A 43 2.61 4.26 0.05
C TYR A 43 1.93 3.77 1.32
N ASP A 44 2.11 2.50 1.63
CA ASP A 44 1.72 1.88 2.89
C ASP A 44 2.59 0.66 3.10
N ILE A 45 2.91 0.38 4.36
CA ILE A 45 3.87 -0.67 4.74
C ILE A 45 3.47 -2.06 4.22
N TYR A 46 2.18 -2.30 3.95
CA TYR A 46 1.70 -3.57 3.43
C TYR A 46 1.55 -3.60 1.91
N ALA A 47 1.22 -2.47 1.28
CA ALA A 47 1.03 -2.40 -0.17
C ALA A 47 1.16 -0.99 -0.73
N ILE A 48 1.75 -0.88 -1.91
CA ILE A 48 1.72 0.33 -2.73
C ILE A 48 0.58 0.25 -3.74
N ILE A 49 -0.05 1.39 -4.05
CA ILE A 49 -1.12 1.51 -5.05
C ILE A 49 -0.81 2.72 -5.92
N GLY A 50 -0.93 2.56 -7.24
CA GLY A 50 -0.76 3.61 -8.23
C GLY A 50 -1.93 3.58 -9.19
N VAL A 51 -2.46 4.76 -9.52
CA VAL A 51 -3.62 4.92 -10.40
C VAL A 51 -3.26 5.85 -11.55
N LYS A 52 -3.53 5.39 -12.77
CA LYS A 52 -3.33 6.13 -14.02
C LYS A 52 -4.55 5.94 -14.91
N GLY A 53 -5.30 7.01 -15.16
CA GLY A 53 -6.63 6.91 -15.76
C GLY A 53 -7.55 5.97 -14.96
N LYS A 54 -7.95 4.84 -15.55
CA LYS A 54 -8.77 3.81 -14.89
C LYS A 54 -8.03 2.51 -14.59
N GLU A 55 -6.70 2.50 -14.74
CA GLU A 55 -5.84 1.37 -14.41
C GLU A 55 -5.27 1.53 -12.99
N ILE A 56 -5.37 0.47 -12.19
CA ILE A 56 -4.75 0.37 -10.88
C ILE A 56 -3.58 -0.61 -10.98
N THR A 57 -2.41 -0.17 -10.54
CA THR A 57 -1.23 -1.01 -10.32
C THR A 57 -0.98 -1.13 -8.82
N TRP A 58 -0.65 -2.32 -8.33
CA TRP A 58 -0.34 -2.51 -6.91
C TRP A 58 0.81 -3.49 -6.70
N GLY A 59 1.43 -3.41 -5.52
CA GLY A 59 2.57 -4.25 -5.19
C GLY A 59 2.93 -4.16 -3.71
N LYS A 60 4.06 -4.79 -3.34
CA LYS A 60 4.65 -4.63 -2.00
C LYS A 60 5.72 -3.55 -2.04
N PRO A 61 5.79 -2.66 -1.04
CA PRO A 61 6.91 -1.73 -0.93
C PRO A 61 8.22 -2.49 -0.71
N GLY A 62 9.32 -1.96 -1.26
CA GLY A 62 10.64 -2.57 -1.17
C GLY A 62 11.74 -1.57 -1.52
N ARG A 63 13.00 -1.94 -1.26
CA ARG A 63 14.17 -1.14 -1.67
C ARG A 63 14.30 -1.02 -3.19
N SER A 64 13.68 -1.95 -3.90
CA SER A 64 13.40 -1.91 -5.32
C SER A 64 11.96 -2.38 -5.50
N ILE A 65 11.28 -1.76 -6.46
CA ILE A 65 9.93 -2.14 -6.87
C ILE A 65 10.08 -2.80 -8.24
N PRO A 66 9.49 -3.98 -8.49
CA PRO A 66 9.56 -4.61 -9.80
C PRO A 66 8.96 -3.73 -10.89
N ASP A 67 9.58 -3.71 -12.08
CA ASP A 67 9.07 -2.98 -13.24
C ASP A 67 7.71 -3.53 -13.71
N VAL A 68 7.48 -4.82 -13.50
CA VAL A 68 6.23 -5.50 -13.83
C VAL A 68 5.48 -5.84 -12.55
N LEU A 69 4.41 -5.09 -12.31
CA LEU A 69 3.47 -5.31 -11.21
C LEU A 69 2.10 -5.73 -11.77
N PRO A 70 1.29 -6.44 -10.97
CA PRO A 70 -0.08 -6.74 -11.36
C PRO A 70 -0.91 -5.46 -11.53
N LYS A 71 -1.81 -5.53 -12.51
CA LYS A 71 -2.66 -4.43 -12.95
C LYS A 71 -4.11 -4.88 -13.06
N LEU A 72 -5.02 -3.95 -12.83
CA LEU A 72 -6.44 -4.16 -13.06
C LEU A 72 -7.06 -2.89 -13.63
N LEU A 73 -8.04 -3.06 -14.52
CA LEU A 73 -8.86 -1.97 -15.02
C LEU A 73 -10.11 -1.87 -14.15
N LEU A 74 -10.43 -0.67 -13.67
CA LEU A 74 -11.64 -0.41 -12.89
C LEU A 74 -12.93 -0.77 -13.62
N ASN A 75 -12.91 -0.75 -14.96
CA ASN A 75 -14.06 -1.13 -15.79
C ASN A 75 -14.34 -2.64 -15.76
N ASP A 76 -13.35 -3.48 -15.44
CA ASP A 76 -13.52 -4.93 -15.34
C ASP A 76 -14.01 -5.37 -13.95
N VAL A 77 -14.09 -4.43 -13.02
CA VAL A 77 -14.46 -4.67 -11.62
C VAL A 77 -15.97 -4.55 -11.46
N ASP A 78 -16.59 -5.67 -11.10
CA ASP A 78 -18.01 -5.77 -10.77
C ASP A 78 -18.29 -5.06 -9.43
N LYS A 79 -17.53 -5.45 -8.40
CA LYS A 79 -17.73 -4.96 -7.03
C LYS A 79 -16.41 -4.60 -6.37
N MET A 80 -16.42 -3.45 -5.69
CA MET A 80 -15.37 -3.02 -4.77
C MET A 80 -15.96 -2.93 -3.37
N GLU A 81 -15.30 -3.51 -2.38
CA GLU A 81 -15.75 -3.45 -0.99
C GLU A 81 -14.59 -3.31 0.00
N LEU A 82 -14.84 -2.61 1.10
CA LEU A 82 -13.91 -2.52 2.22
C LEU A 82 -14.21 -3.67 3.17
N LEU A 83 -13.19 -4.50 3.43
CA LEU A 83 -13.23 -5.54 4.43
C LEU A 83 -12.39 -5.11 5.63
N VAL A 84 -12.89 -5.33 6.84
CA VAL A 84 -12.11 -5.23 8.08
C VAL A 84 -12.17 -6.57 8.78
N ASN A 85 -11.02 -7.23 8.97
CA ASN A 85 -10.95 -8.61 9.47
C ASN A 85 -11.80 -9.59 8.65
N ASP A 86 -11.71 -9.47 7.31
CA ASP A 86 -12.46 -10.27 6.33
C ASP A 86 -14.00 -10.12 6.37
N GLN A 87 -14.52 -9.12 7.09
CA GLN A 87 -15.94 -8.77 7.10
C GLN A 87 -16.19 -7.46 6.35
N SER A 88 -17.22 -7.44 5.49
CA SER A 88 -17.63 -6.25 4.74
C SER A 88 -18.15 -5.18 5.70
N VAL A 89 -17.67 -3.95 5.57
CA VAL A 89 -18.06 -2.83 6.43
C VAL A 89 -18.71 -1.71 5.64
N ASP A 90 -19.66 -1.02 6.27
CA ASP A 90 -20.28 0.18 5.72
C ASP A 90 -19.36 1.39 5.91
N LEU A 91 -19.18 2.18 4.84
CA LEU A 91 -18.41 3.42 4.86
C LEU A 91 -19.03 4.47 5.79
N ALA A 92 -20.34 4.41 6.05
CA ALA A 92 -21.00 5.31 7.00
C ALA A 92 -20.71 4.96 8.48
N ASN A 93 -20.27 3.73 8.77
CA ASN A 93 -20.04 3.26 10.13
C ASN A 93 -18.77 2.39 10.21
N LEU A 94 -17.61 3.06 10.15
CA LEU A 94 -16.32 2.39 10.17
C LEU A 94 -15.96 1.86 11.57
N PRO A 95 -15.46 0.62 11.68
CA PRO A 95 -14.94 0.10 12.93
C PRO A 95 -13.66 0.85 13.34
N ARG A 96 -13.40 0.92 14.65
CA ARG A 96 -12.22 1.63 15.19
C ARG A 96 -10.90 0.86 15.05
N LYS A 97 -10.96 -0.46 14.87
CA LYS A 97 -9.80 -1.37 14.86
C LYS A 97 -10.03 -2.55 13.94
N GLY A 98 -8.95 -3.07 13.39
CA GLY A 98 -8.93 -4.28 12.56
C GLY A 98 -7.93 -4.15 11.43
N LYS A 99 -7.87 -5.16 10.57
CA LYS A 99 -7.03 -5.18 9.36
C LYS A 99 -7.87 -4.80 8.14
N PRO A 100 -7.77 -3.55 7.63
CA PRO A 100 -8.52 -3.13 6.47
C PRO A 100 -7.91 -3.66 5.17
N VAL A 101 -8.78 -4.09 4.26
CA VAL A 101 -8.44 -4.60 2.93
C VAL A 101 -9.50 -4.10 1.96
N ILE A 102 -9.10 -3.51 0.83
CA ILE A 102 -10.02 -3.30 -0.29
C ILE A 102 -10.03 -4.56 -1.14
N GLN A 103 -11.22 -5.12 -1.36
CA GLN A 103 -11.44 -6.29 -2.18
C GLN A 103 -12.06 -5.89 -3.52
N PHE A 104 -11.52 -6.44 -4.61
CA PHE A 104 -12.00 -6.25 -5.98
C PHE A 104 -12.48 -7.58 -6.54
N SER A 105 -13.76 -7.64 -6.87
CA SER A 105 -14.39 -8.76 -7.57
C SER A 105 -14.65 -8.36 -9.02
N PHE A 106 -14.39 -9.26 -9.95
CA PHE A 106 -14.43 -8.98 -11.38
C PHE A 106 -15.72 -9.46 -12.03
N ILE A 107 -16.10 -8.81 -13.13
CA ILE A 107 -17.26 -9.20 -13.96
C ILE A 107 -17.05 -10.60 -14.53
N GLU A 108 -15.82 -10.91 -14.91
CA GLU A 108 -15.42 -12.25 -15.32
C GLU A 108 -15.31 -13.20 -14.13
N LYS A 109 -16.24 -14.17 -14.04
CA LYS A 109 -16.38 -15.07 -12.89
C LYS A 109 -15.16 -15.96 -12.60
N ASN A 110 -14.30 -16.20 -13.59
CA ASN A 110 -13.11 -17.04 -13.43
C ASN A 110 -11.89 -16.25 -12.94
N LYS A 111 -11.96 -14.92 -12.91
CA LYS A 111 -10.84 -14.08 -12.49
C LYS A 111 -10.78 -14.06 -10.95
N PRO A 112 -9.61 -14.36 -10.36
CA PRO A 112 -9.48 -14.39 -8.91
C PRO A 112 -9.70 -13.01 -8.32
N VAL A 113 -10.32 -12.98 -7.14
CA VAL A 113 -10.53 -11.77 -6.36
C VAL A 113 -9.17 -11.16 -5.98
N VAL A 114 -9.04 -9.83 -6.10
CA VAL A 114 -7.85 -9.11 -5.67
C VAL A 114 -8.10 -8.46 -4.31
N LYS A 115 -7.15 -8.59 -3.39
CA LYS A 115 -7.19 -8.00 -2.05
C LYS A 115 -5.96 -7.11 -1.86
N ILE A 116 -6.20 -5.83 -1.59
CA ILE A 116 -5.13 -4.85 -1.33
C ILE A 116 -5.22 -4.39 0.13
N PRO A 117 -4.22 -4.69 0.98
CA PRO A 117 -4.23 -4.35 2.40
C PRO A 117 -3.86 -2.88 2.67
N PHE A 118 -4.33 -2.38 3.81
CA PHE A 118 -4.07 -1.04 4.32
C PHE A 118 -3.66 -1.11 5.80
N THR A 119 -2.90 -0.13 6.28
CA THR A 119 -2.65 0.06 7.72
C THR A 119 -3.84 0.67 8.43
N GLU A 120 -4.49 1.65 7.80
CA GLU A 120 -5.53 2.47 8.40
C GLU A 120 -6.87 2.29 7.70
N ILE A 121 -7.93 2.11 8.51
CA ILE A 121 -9.30 1.87 8.02
C ILE A 121 -9.82 3.11 7.29
N ASP A 122 -9.60 4.30 7.85
CA ASP A 122 -10.01 5.56 7.26
C ASP A 122 -9.32 5.83 5.92
N LEU A 123 -8.04 5.46 5.81
CA LEU A 123 -7.29 5.56 4.56
C LEU A 123 -7.88 4.62 3.51
N ALA A 124 -8.17 3.37 3.88
CA ALA A 124 -8.81 2.41 2.97
C ALA A 124 -10.19 2.89 2.51
N ALA A 125 -10.99 3.46 3.41
CA ALA A 125 -12.30 4.04 3.09
C ALA A 125 -12.20 5.23 2.11
N LYS A 126 -11.24 6.14 2.33
CA LYS A 126 -10.97 7.26 1.41
C LYS A 126 -10.55 6.76 0.03
N TRP A 127 -9.69 5.75 -0.02
CA TRP A 127 -9.27 5.13 -1.28
C TRP A 127 -10.42 4.43 -2.00
N LEU A 128 -11.26 3.67 -1.30
CA LEU A 128 -12.44 3.05 -1.90
C LEU A 128 -13.37 4.10 -2.52
N THR A 129 -13.62 5.18 -1.79
CA THR A 129 -14.45 6.31 -2.28
C THR A 129 -13.83 6.97 -3.51
N TYR A 130 -12.52 7.22 -3.48
CA TYR A 130 -11.79 7.78 -4.62
C TYR A 130 -11.91 6.90 -5.87
N LEU A 131 -11.69 5.59 -5.73
CA LEU A 131 -11.76 4.64 -6.83
C LEU A 131 -13.18 4.50 -7.39
N ASP A 132 -14.20 4.53 -6.54
CA ASP A 132 -15.60 4.48 -6.99
C ASP A 132 -16.00 5.75 -7.77
N ASN A 133 -15.56 6.93 -7.32
CA ASN A 133 -15.76 8.17 -8.05
C ASN A 133 -15.04 8.16 -9.41
N LEU A 134 -13.79 7.68 -9.44
CA LEU A 134 -12.99 7.56 -10.65
C LEU A 134 -13.62 6.58 -11.66
N ARG A 135 -14.21 5.49 -11.17
CA ARG A 135 -14.96 4.55 -12.02
C ARG A 135 -16.17 5.22 -12.66
N LYS A 136 -16.93 6.02 -11.89
CA LYS A 136 -18.18 6.68 -12.30
C LYS A 136 -18.00 7.87 -13.24
N ASN A 137 -16.90 8.62 -13.12
CA ASN A 137 -16.66 9.76 -13.99
C ASN A 137 -16.35 9.30 -15.43
N ILE A 138 -17.08 9.90 -16.38
CA ILE A 138 -17.04 9.68 -17.84
C ILE A 138 -16.33 10.86 -18.48
#